data_AF-A0A1I8M2G0-F1
#
_entry.id   AF-A0A1I8M2G0-F1
#
_cell.length_a   1.000
_cell.length_b   1.000
_cell.length_c   1.000
_cell.angle_alpha   90.00
_cell.angle_beta   90.00
_cell.angle_gamma   90.00
#
_symmetry.space_group_name_H-M   'P 1'
#
loop_
_entity.id
_entity.type
_entity.pdbx_description
1 polymer ?
#
loop_
_entity_poly.entity_id
_entity_poly.type
_entity_poly.pdbx_seq_one_letter_code
_entity_poly.pdbx_strand_id
1 'polypeptide(L)'
;MRTSRGQESINQHNKGKRWIKTQFFPRHICKMAQELCSPLHCNVCLMLQAHQKVSETGKSSQLLNCSGCQMVRYCTRQHQKLDWALHREFCQAIQAIKKTLSISHPLRVSGANPKTKDDMEKTIIQLKYLLRNALERPLQYHEEELSSFPIFCPVCYSFKNINVLCSDCQNQVYCSEEHLMQHREEHSKECGLLKLYYTPYKTLMGKEMQLEIVRKLDNFQNVDLFGMFETCFDYKLPQDPTKSLTDYQIFSYAADFSCMASICYSLGHMNMPAYQKKHMSLFIIGASFEAVLWFREIHCKLFFQQFEQITNLELHFIGPETVEQREKILEFKFLGKQRQVQYHCFTGLFQNYCRLCKVQPMLLVAFNCGFSEFSRRYNTLPHFEKASHEKLSCKQDTWSGAIGDMLQYDCPIMFTSFTKQESQFDFAAFETVAKSQQMKIEIERLFKVSKNPFRDLRPLRQWYAGDEESIYYRNGYIQVIKTNKFA
;
A
#
# COMPACT_ATOMS: atom_id res chain seq x y z
N MET A 1 62.81 11.50 -47.65
CA MET A 1 63.87 12.34 -47.05
C MET A 1 63.24 13.66 -46.62
N ARG A 2 63.09 13.85 -45.29
CA ARG A 2 63.74 14.91 -44.49
C ARG A 2 62.94 16.23 -44.47
N THR A 3 62.11 16.44 -43.44
CA THR A 3 62.36 17.23 -42.19
C THR A 3 62.29 18.74 -42.45
N SER A 4 61.42 19.53 -41.80
CA SER A 4 61.57 20.07 -40.43
C SER A 4 60.38 21.03 -40.17
N ARG A 5 59.58 20.93 -39.08
CA ARG A 5 59.74 21.34 -37.66
C ARG A 5 59.63 22.85 -37.36
N GLY A 6 58.66 23.17 -36.49
CA GLY A 6 58.55 24.36 -35.63
C GLY A 6 57.13 24.95 -35.67
N GLN A 7 56.33 25.10 -34.61
CA GLN A 7 56.49 24.98 -33.16
C GLN A 7 55.06 24.84 -32.57
N GLU A 8 54.79 23.82 -31.75
CA GLU A 8 53.60 23.74 -30.90
C GLU A 8 53.96 24.18 -29.47
N SER A 9 53.19 25.13 -28.90
CA SER A 9 53.09 25.33 -27.46
C SER A 9 51.63 25.61 -27.07
N ILE A 10 50.96 24.54 -26.63
CA ILE A 10 50.15 24.43 -25.40
C ILE A 10 49.38 25.70 -24.98
N ASN A 11 48.05 25.63 -25.07
CA ASN A 11 47.21 26.01 -23.94
C ASN A 11 45.99 25.09 -23.87
N GLN A 12 46.09 24.08 -23.00
CA GLN A 12 44.99 23.29 -22.49
C GLN A 12 44.11 24.20 -21.63
N HIS A 13 42.82 24.36 -21.97
CA HIS A 13 41.69 24.59 -21.03
C HIS A 13 40.43 24.90 -21.85
N ASN A 14 39.71 23.88 -22.36
CA ASN A 14 38.26 23.93 -22.67
C ASN A 14 37.75 22.64 -23.34
N LYS A 15 37.68 21.53 -22.60
CA LYS A 15 36.83 20.38 -22.97
C LYS A 15 36.09 19.89 -21.73
N GLY A 16 34.91 20.45 -21.47
CA GLY A 16 34.10 20.04 -20.32
C GLY A 16 32.74 20.71 -20.16
N LYS A 17 32.16 21.31 -21.21
CA LYS A 17 30.85 21.96 -21.14
C LYS A 17 30.05 21.79 -22.42
N ARG A 18 29.50 20.59 -22.67
CA ARG A 18 28.49 20.44 -23.74
C ARG A 18 27.58 19.21 -23.68
N TRP A 19 27.10 18.78 -22.51
CA TRP A 19 26.07 17.70 -22.46
C TRP A 19 25.06 17.80 -21.32
N ILE A 20 24.49 18.98 -21.02
CA ILE A 20 23.23 19.05 -20.25
C ILE A 20 22.42 20.27 -20.72
N LYS A 21 21.72 20.14 -21.84
CA LYS A 21 20.56 20.98 -22.14
C LYS A 21 19.42 20.07 -22.61
N THR A 22 18.28 20.22 -21.94
CA THR A 22 16.96 19.71 -22.31
C THR A 22 16.82 18.19 -22.47
N GLN A 23 16.80 17.46 -21.35
CA GLN A 23 15.93 16.29 -21.25
C GLN A 23 14.66 16.71 -20.52
N PHE A 24 13.58 16.91 -21.28
CA PHE A 24 12.24 16.90 -20.74
C PHE A 24 12.01 15.52 -20.08
N PHE A 25 11.82 15.49 -18.77
CA PHE A 25 11.40 14.27 -18.08
C PHE A 25 9.98 13.91 -18.57
N PRO A 26 9.73 12.69 -19.08
CA PRO A 26 8.39 12.27 -19.51
C PRO A 26 7.36 12.40 -18.38
N ARG A 27 6.13 12.82 -18.70
CA ARG A 27 5.00 12.96 -17.74
C ARG A 27 4.76 11.72 -16.85
N HIS A 28 5.15 10.52 -17.30
CA HIS A 28 5.08 9.29 -16.51
C HIS A 28 6.03 9.25 -15.30
N ILE A 29 7.20 9.90 -15.36
CA ILE A 29 8.14 9.98 -14.23
C ILE A 29 7.58 10.89 -13.12
N CYS A 30 6.72 11.85 -13.47
CA CYS A 30 6.12 12.79 -12.52
C CYS A 30 5.09 12.14 -11.58
N LYS A 31 4.37 11.09 -12.04
CA LYS A 31 3.46 10.31 -11.17
C LYS A 31 4.23 9.33 -10.27
N MET A 32 5.24 8.62 -10.80
CA MET A 32 6.07 7.70 -10.00
C MET A 32 6.91 8.43 -8.93
N ALA A 33 7.29 9.69 -9.19
CA ALA A 33 7.98 10.54 -8.22
C ALA A 33 7.15 10.89 -6.98
N GLN A 34 5.82 10.75 -7.05
CA GLN A 34 4.96 11.04 -5.91
C GLN A 34 4.95 9.89 -4.88
N GLU A 35 5.21 8.64 -5.29
CA GLU A 35 5.12 7.46 -4.42
C GLU A 35 6.47 7.09 -3.76
N LEU A 36 7.58 7.67 -4.23
CA LEU A 36 8.90 7.52 -3.63
C LEU A 36 9.36 8.83 -2.98
N CYS A 37 8.85 9.07 -1.78
CA CYS A 37 9.23 10.21 -0.95
C CYS A 37 9.78 9.71 0.38
N SER A 38 10.87 10.32 0.86
CA SER A 38 11.40 10.08 2.19
C SER A 38 11.89 11.41 2.78
N PRO A 39 11.53 11.73 4.03
CA PRO A 39 12.06 12.92 4.69
C PRO A 39 13.56 12.76 5.02
N LEU A 40 14.06 11.53 5.09
CA LEU A 40 15.43 11.20 5.50
C LEU A 40 16.43 11.11 4.36
N HIS A 41 15.94 10.93 3.13
CA HIS A 41 16.77 10.78 1.94
C HIS A 41 16.56 11.93 0.96
N CYS A 42 17.48 12.07 0.01
CA CYS A 42 17.24 12.95 -1.12
C CYS A 42 16.26 12.31 -2.10
N ASN A 43 15.05 12.84 -2.22
CA ASN A 43 13.99 12.32 -3.11
C ASN A 43 14.44 12.19 -4.58
N VAL A 44 15.27 13.12 -5.07
CA VAL A 44 15.87 13.03 -6.40
C VAL A 44 16.82 11.85 -6.52
N CYS A 45 17.66 11.59 -5.50
CA CYS A 45 18.55 10.42 -5.51
C CYS A 45 17.74 9.11 -5.48
N LEU A 46 16.70 9.04 -4.66
CA LEU A 46 15.83 7.86 -4.59
C LEU A 46 15.21 7.56 -5.98
N MET A 47 14.69 8.59 -6.65
CA MET A 47 14.15 8.45 -8.01
C MET A 47 15.19 8.02 -9.04
N LEU A 48 16.40 8.56 -8.96
CA LEU A 48 17.49 8.18 -9.87
C LEU A 48 17.99 6.75 -9.63
N GLN A 49 18.04 6.31 -8.37
CA GLN A 49 18.38 4.94 -7.98
C GLN A 49 17.37 3.93 -8.53
N ALA A 50 16.08 4.25 -8.48
CA ALA A 50 15.04 3.41 -9.06
C ALA A 50 15.34 3.12 -10.54
N HIS A 51 15.71 4.14 -11.32
CA HIS A 51 15.98 3.97 -12.75
C HIS A 51 17.38 3.45 -13.11
N GLN A 52 18.20 3.03 -12.14
CA GLN A 52 19.59 2.59 -12.36
C GLN A 52 20.45 3.62 -13.14
N LYS A 53 20.06 4.90 -13.14
CA LYS A 53 20.70 5.96 -13.94
C LYS A 53 21.92 6.58 -13.27
N VAL A 54 22.35 6.05 -12.13
CA VAL A 54 23.46 6.62 -11.34
C VAL A 54 24.38 5.51 -10.86
N SER A 55 25.60 5.51 -11.37
CA SER A 55 26.77 4.79 -10.84
C SER A 55 27.50 5.58 -9.73
N GLU A 56 27.06 6.81 -9.44
CA GLU A 56 27.69 7.70 -8.47
C GLU A 56 26.70 8.12 -7.41
N THR A 57 26.52 7.29 -6.37
CA THR A 57 26.05 7.81 -5.09
C THR A 57 27.14 8.73 -4.57
N GLY A 58 27.03 10.02 -4.88
CA GLY A 58 27.74 11.06 -4.15
C GLY A 58 27.36 10.89 -2.68
N LYS A 59 28.24 10.24 -1.91
CA LYS A 59 28.18 10.14 -0.46
C LYS A 59 28.39 11.54 0.10
N SER A 60 27.38 12.40 -0.03
CA SER A 60 27.31 13.61 0.78
C SER A 60 27.00 13.14 2.19
N SER A 61 28.00 13.16 3.06
CA SER A 61 27.87 12.77 4.47
C SER A 61 26.90 13.66 5.24
N GLN A 62 26.45 14.77 4.66
CA GLN A 62 25.46 15.65 5.24
C GLN A 62 24.44 16.10 4.19
N LEU A 63 23.16 15.79 4.43
CA LEU A 63 22.06 16.28 3.60
C LEU A 63 21.65 17.69 4.07
N LEU A 64 21.33 18.55 3.11
CA LEU A 64 20.84 19.91 3.33
C LEU A 64 19.32 19.87 3.54
N ASN A 65 18.84 20.35 4.68
CA ASN A 65 17.40 20.59 4.88
C ASN A 65 16.93 21.73 3.97
N CYS A 66 15.72 21.65 3.43
CA CYS A 66 15.06 22.80 2.83
C CYS A 66 14.84 23.87 3.90
N SER A 67 15.43 25.07 3.73
CA SER A 67 15.37 26.15 4.73
C SER A 67 13.97 26.71 4.94
N GLY A 68 13.08 26.59 3.93
CA GLY A 68 11.70 27.03 4.01
C GLY A 68 10.86 26.14 4.93
N CYS A 69 10.64 24.89 4.50
CA CYS A 69 9.76 23.96 5.21
C CYS A 69 10.45 23.19 6.35
N GLN A 70 11.75 22.90 6.23
CA GLN A 70 12.53 22.01 7.12
C GLN A 70 12.03 20.56 7.20
N MET A 71 11.19 20.13 6.25
CA MET A 71 10.59 18.78 6.20
C MET A 71 11.26 17.83 5.19
N VAL A 72 12.09 18.35 4.28
CA VAL A 72 12.74 17.59 3.19
C VAL A 72 14.23 17.86 3.14
N ARG A 73 15.00 16.86 2.71
CA ARG A 73 16.47 16.86 2.64
C ARG A 73 16.99 16.64 1.21
N TYR A 74 18.12 17.26 0.87
CA TYR A 74 18.78 17.12 -0.43
C TYR A 74 20.30 17.00 -0.29
N CYS A 75 20.95 16.21 -1.14
CA CYS A 75 22.41 16.17 -1.16
C CYS A 75 23.02 17.46 -1.73
N THR A 76 22.32 18.14 -2.64
CA THR A 76 22.79 19.37 -3.29
C THR A 76 21.65 20.35 -3.56
N ARG A 77 22.00 21.63 -3.73
CA ARG A 77 21.06 22.66 -4.22
C ARG A 77 20.51 22.34 -5.61
N GLN A 78 21.25 21.58 -6.42
CA GLN A 78 20.77 21.15 -7.74
C GLN A 78 19.60 20.17 -7.61
N HIS A 79 19.69 19.21 -6.69
CA HIS A 79 18.57 18.29 -6.43
C HIS A 79 17.36 19.02 -5.84
N GLN A 80 17.57 20.00 -4.96
CA GLN A 80 16.48 20.86 -4.50
C GLN A 80 15.77 21.59 -5.66
N LYS A 81 16.53 22.11 -6.64
CA LYS A 81 15.95 22.76 -7.83
C LYS A 81 15.15 21.79 -8.71
N LEU A 82 15.60 20.55 -8.85
CA LEU A 82 14.90 19.52 -9.60
C LEU A 82 13.58 19.12 -8.92
N ASP A 83 13.59 18.99 -7.60
CA ASP A 83 12.41 18.64 -6.80
C ASP A 83 11.41 19.80 -6.65
N TRP A 84 11.82 21.04 -6.94
CA TRP A 84 11.03 22.24 -6.69
C TRP A 84 9.66 22.23 -7.35
N ALA A 85 9.52 21.61 -8.54
CA ALA A 85 8.24 21.53 -9.24
C ALA A 85 7.17 20.74 -8.45
N LEU A 86 7.58 19.73 -7.67
CA LEU A 86 6.70 18.96 -6.79
C LEU A 86 6.63 19.58 -5.40
N HIS A 87 7.76 20.04 -4.87
CA HIS A 87 7.90 20.50 -3.49
C HIS A 87 7.30 21.90 -3.21
N ARG A 88 7.22 22.78 -4.23
CA ARG A 88 6.98 24.22 -4.03
C ARG A 88 5.70 24.53 -3.26
N GLU A 89 4.55 23.97 -3.68
CA GLU A 89 3.25 24.29 -3.07
C GLU A 89 3.23 23.93 -1.58
N PHE A 90 3.61 22.70 -1.26
CA PHE A 90 3.76 22.23 0.12
C PHE A 90 4.72 23.12 0.93
N CYS A 91 5.86 23.48 0.35
CA CYS A 91 6.86 24.33 1.01
C CYS A 91 6.33 25.72 1.33
N GLN A 92 5.55 26.30 0.42
CA GLN A 92 4.92 27.61 0.60
C GLN A 92 3.83 27.55 1.66
N ALA A 93 3.01 26.50 1.68
CA ALA A 93 2.00 26.28 2.72
C ALA A 93 2.62 26.18 4.13
N ILE A 94 3.69 25.38 4.28
CA ILE A 94 4.42 25.30 5.57
C ILE A 94 4.98 26.67 5.98
N GLN A 95 5.55 27.44 5.04
CA GLN A 95 6.08 28.76 5.34
C GLN A 95 4.99 29.74 5.76
N ALA A 96 3.82 29.70 5.12
CA ALA A 96 2.65 30.48 5.51
C ALA A 96 2.20 30.13 6.93
N ILE A 97 2.06 28.84 7.25
CA ILE A 97 1.72 28.36 8.60
C ILE A 97 2.74 28.87 9.64
N LYS A 98 4.04 28.71 9.36
CA LYS A 98 5.12 29.17 10.24
C LYS A 98 5.04 30.68 10.51
N LYS A 99 4.77 31.47 9.46
CA LYS A 99 4.63 32.93 9.56
C LYS A 99 3.40 33.32 10.37
N THR A 100 2.24 32.75 10.06
CA THR A 100 0.97 33.04 10.75
C THR A 100 1.04 32.71 12.24
N LEU A 101 1.63 31.56 12.59
CA LEU A 101 1.77 31.13 13.99
C LEU A 101 3.03 31.68 14.68
N SER A 102 3.88 32.44 13.97
CA SER A 102 5.17 32.94 14.48
C SER A 102 6.06 31.84 15.07
N ILE A 103 6.09 30.67 14.43
CA ILE A 103 6.87 29.51 14.87
C ILE A 103 8.11 29.26 13.99
N SER A 104 9.19 28.82 14.62
CA SER A 104 10.45 28.55 13.93
C SER A 104 10.50 27.22 13.17
N HIS A 105 9.61 26.27 13.50
CA HIS A 105 9.59 24.91 12.94
C HIS A 105 8.14 24.40 12.86
N PRO A 106 7.74 23.65 11.81
CA PRO A 106 6.35 23.16 11.68
C PRO A 106 5.90 22.26 12.83
N LEU A 107 6.81 21.49 13.44
CA LEU A 107 6.51 20.67 14.63
C LEU A 107 6.30 21.47 15.92
N ARG A 108 6.18 22.79 15.85
CA ARG A 108 5.77 23.66 16.96
C ARG A 108 4.38 24.23 16.76
N VAL A 109 3.57 23.65 15.87
CA VAL A 109 2.19 24.09 15.59
C VAL A 109 1.34 24.19 16.86
N SER A 110 1.59 23.32 17.84
CA SER A 110 0.96 23.31 19.16
C SER A 110 1.47 24.40 20.13
N GLY A 111 2.38 25.27 19.69
CA GLY A 111 3.01 26.32 20.51
C GLY A 111 4.19 25.86 21.39
N ALA A 112 4.36 24.55 21.60
CA ALA A 112 5.43 23.95 22.39
C ALA A 112 6.24 22.92 21.58
N ASN A 113 7.42 22.52 22.09
CA ASN A 113 8.09 21.33 21.58
C ASN A 113 7.35 20.08 22.08
N PRO A 114 7.10 19.08 21.22
CA PRO A 114 6.60 17.79 21.65
C PRO A 114 7.56 17.13 22.64
N LYS A 115 7.03 16.47 23.69
CA LYS A 115 7.83 15.75 24.70
C LYS A 115 7.44 14.28 24.84
N THR A 116 6.27 13.93 24.31
CA THR A 116 5.69 12.58 24.39
C THR A 116 5.21 12.13 23.01
N LYS A 117 4.90 10.83 22.90
CA LYS A 117 4.29 10.25 21.70
C LYS A 117 2.98 10.95 21.35
N ASP A 118 2.13 11.16 22.36
CA ASP A 118 0.84 11.82 22.21
C ASP A 118 0.97 13.29 21.78
N ASP A 119 1.97 14.02 22.30
CA ASP A 119 2.23 15.39 21.85
C ASP A 119 2.63 15.42 20.37
N MET A 120 3.45 14.47 19.94
CA MET A 120 3.90 14.37 18.56
C MET A 120 2.72 14.02 17.64
N GLU A 121 1.88 13.07 18.03
CA GLU A 121 0.69 12.71 17.26
C GLU A 121 -0.26 13.89 17.11
N LYS A 122 -0.56 14.61 18.20
CA LYS A 122 -1.37 15.84 18.17
C LYS A 122 -0.77 16.89 17.25
N THR A 123 0.55 17.06 17.29
CA THR A 123 1.30 17.98 16.43
C THR A 123 1.16 17.60 14.95
N ILE A 124 1.26 16.31 14.61
CA ILE A 124 1.06 15.80 13.25
C ILE A 124 -0.38 16.06 12.78
N ILE A 125 -1.38 15.76 13.60
CA ILE A 125 -2.80 16.01 13.30
C ILE A 125 -3.04 17.49 12.99
N GLN A 126 -2.60 18.38 13.89
CA GLN A 126 -2.77 19.83 13.72
C GLN A 126 -2.06 20.36 12.49
N LEU A 127 -0.82 19.90 12.24
CA LEU A 127 -0.07 20.30 11.06
C LEU A 127 -0.79 19.88 9.77
N LYS A 128 -1.29 18.64 9.70
CA LYS A 128 -2.02 18.13 8.54
C LYS A 128 -3.34 18.88 8.32
N TYR A 129 -4.06 19.22 9.38
CA TYR A 129 -5.25 20.06 9.29
C TYR A 129 -4.94 21.44 8.69
N LEU A 130 -3.93 22.12 9.23
CA LEU A 130 -3.52 23.43 8.73
C LEU A 130 -3.02 23.37 7.28
N LEU A 131 -2.30 22.32 6.91
CA LEU A 131 -1.82 22.12 5.55
C LEU A 131 -2.99 21.96 4.55
N ARG A 132 -3.99 21.14 4.88
CA ARG A 132 -5.18 20.97 4.03
C ARG A 132 -5.93 22.29 3.84
N ASN A 133 -6.02 23.07 4.92
CA ASN A 133 -6.66 24.39 4.86
C ASN A 133 -5.83 25.39 4.03
N ALA A 134 -4.51 25.42 4.20
CA ALA A 134 -3.62 26.32 3.47
C ALA A 134 -3.47 25.96 1.98
N LEU A 135 -3.63 24.68 1.62
CA LEU A 135 -3.57 24.20 0.24
C LEU A 135 -4.93 24.20 -0.46
N GLU A 136 -6.04 24.29 0.30
CA GLU A 136 -7.42 24.21 -0.21
C GLU A 136 -7.70 22.91 -1.00
N ARG A 137 -6.99 21.83 -0.68
CA ARG A 137 -7.14 20.51 -1.28
C ARG A 137 -6.67 19.42 -0.33
N PRO A 138 -7.04 18.15 -0.57
CA PRO A 138 -6.39 17.01 0.08
C PRO A 138 -4.87 17.02 -0.15
N LEU A 139 -4.14 16.50 0.83
CA LEU A 139 -2.70 16.28 0.71
C LEU A 139 -2.43 15.18 -0.31
N GLN A 140 -1.45 15.42 -1.18
CA GLN A 140 -0.93 14.39 -2.08
C GLN A 140 -0.10 13.38 -1.30
N TYR A 141 0.13 12.20 -1.87
CA TYR A 141 0.86 11.09 -1.20
C TYR A 141 2.18 11.56 -0.57
N HIS A 142 3.03 12.27 -1.32
CA HIS A 142 4.32 12.72 -0.80
C HIS A 142 4.18 13.76 0.32
N GLU A 143 3.14 14.58 0.30
CA GLU A 143 2.84 15.56 1.36
C GLU A 143 2.33 14.85 2.63
N GLU A 144 1.48 13.83 2.46
CA GLU A 144 1.06 12.92 3.52
C GLU A 144 2.28 12.21 4.14
N GLU A 145 3.20 11.68 3.34
CA GLU A 145 4.42 11.01 3.81
C GLU A 145 5.30 11.97 4.64
N LEU A 146 5.58 13.17 4.12
CA LEU A 146 6.43 14.15 4.80
C LEU A 146 5.80 14.67 6.10
N SER A 147 4.49 14.90 6.11
CA SER A 147 3.78 15.43 7.28
C SER A 147 3.50 14.36 8.34
N SER A 148 3.30 13.10 7.93
CA SER A 148 2.99 11.97 8.82
C SER A 148 4.22 11.35 9.46
N PHE A 149 5.37 11.40 8.78
CA PHE A 149 6.62 10.82 9.28
C PHE A 149 7.74 11.86 9.39
N PRO A 150 7.52 12.97 10.14
CA PRO A 150 8.50 14.03 10.23
C PRO A 150 9.80 13.57 10.90
N ILE A 151 10.85 14.34 10.72
CA ILE A 151 12.19 14.02 11.24
C ILE A 151 12.31 14.45 12.71
N PHE A 152 12.35 13.49 13.63
CA PHE A 152 12.60 13.72 15.05
C PHE A 152 13.26 12.49 15.70
N CYS A 153 13.83 12.67 16.90
CA CYS A 153 14.35 11.58 17.71
C CYS A 153 13.21 10.90 18.50
N PRO A 154 12.99 9.59 18.37
CA PRO A 154 11.85 8.90 18.98
C PRO A 154 11.93 8.80 20.51
N VAL A 155 13.12 9.03 21.10
CA VAL A 155 13.32 8.99 22.56
C VAL A 155 12.94 10.32 23.21
N CYS A 156 13.50 11.43 22.72
CA CYS A 156 13.36 12.74 23.36
C CYS A 156 12.46 13.73 22.58
N TYR A 157 11.93 13.31 21.43
CA TYR A 157 11.05 14.10 20.55
C TYR A 157 11.66 15.40 20.01
N SER A 158 12.97 15.58 20.20
CA SER A 158 13.72 16.68 19.59
C SER A 158 13.81 16.50 18.08
N PHE A 159 13.71 17.61 17.36
CA PHE A 159 14.00 17.72 15.92
C PHE A 159 15.26 18.57 15.67
N LYS A 160 16.09 18.79 16.71
CA LYS A 160 17.39 19.45 16.63
C LYS A 160 18.52 18.43 16.67
N ASN A 161 19.63 18.73 15.98
CA ASN A 161 20.86 17.91 15.97
C ASN A 161 20.62 16.45 15.55
N ILE A 162 19.70 16.23 14.60
CA ILE A 162 19.30 14.90 14.14
C ILE A 162 20.26 14.39 13.07
N ASN A 163 21.38 13.84 13.55
CA ASN A 163 22.55 13.49 12.74
C ASN A 163 22.93 12.00 12.82
N VAL A 164 22.35 11.24 13.75
CA VAL A 164 22.64 9.81 13.91
C VAL A 164 21.57 9.00 13.19
N LEU A 165 21.96 8.28 12.16
CA LEU A 165 21.08 7.40 11.37
C LEU A 165 21.27 5.95 11.81
N CYS A 166 20.21 5.15 11.76
CA CYS A 166 20.37 3.70 11.82
C CYS A 166 21.23 3.22 10.63
N SER A 167 22.29 2.46 10.91
CA SER A 167 23.20 1.92 9.89
C SER A 167 22.52 0.95 8.93
N ASP A 168 21.50 0.23 9.40
CA ASP A 168 20.93 -0.91 8.70
C ASP A 168 19.81 -0.49 7.74
N CYS A 169 18.83 0.27 8.25
CA CYS A 169 17.71 0.73 7.41
C CYS A 169 17.94 2.12 6.81
N GLN A 170 18.76 2.98 7.41
CA GLN A 170 18.92 4.40 7.07
C GLN A 170 17.61 5.22 7.08
N ASN A 171 16.53 4.65 7.62
CA ASN A 171 15.18 5.20 7.64
C ASN A 171 14.68 5.52 9.06
N GLN A 172 15.61 5.60 10.03
CA GLN A 172 15.36 6.07 11.39
C GLN A 172 16.53 6.94 11.84
N VAL A 173 16.21 7.99 12.60
CA VAL A 173 17.17 9.00 13.07
C VAL A 173 17.10 9.22 14.58
N TYR A 174 18.21 9.73 15.11
CA TYR A 174 18.40 10.05 16.51
C TYR A 174 19.22 11.33 16.66
N CYS A 175 19.09 12.00 17.81
CA CYS A 175 19.93 13.14 18.15
C CYS A 175 21.30 12.75 18.73
N SER A 176 21.48 11.50 19.15
CA SER A 176 22.71 10.96 19.74
C SER A 176 22.78 9.44 19.59
N GLU A 177 23.98 8.88 19.69
CA GLU A 177 24.20 7.43 19.75
C GLU A 177 23.52 6.80 20.98
N GLU A 178 23.48 7.53 22.10
CA GLU A 178 22.79 7.09 23.31
C GLU A 178 21.30 6.81 23.05
N HIS A 179 20.59 7.75 22.40
CA HIS A 179 19.17 7.54 22.08
C HIS A 179 18.95 6.49 20.99
N LEU A 180 19.92 6.27 20.10
CA LEU A 180 19.88 5.11 19.20
C LEU A 180 19.92 3.82 20.00
N MET A 181 20.86 3.69 20.95
CA MET A 181 20.99 2.48 21.78
C MET A 181 19.76 2.25 22.64
N GLN A 182 19.19 3.31 23.24
CA GLN A 182 17.96 3.22 24.03
C GLN A 182 16.75 2.74 23.21
N HIS A 183 16.66 3.12 21.93
CA HIS A 183 15.55 2.74 21.05
C HIS A 183 15.84 1.49 20.21
N ARG A 184 17.04 0.89 20.31
CA ARG A 184 17.51 -0.17 19.40
C ARG A 184 16.58 -1.37 19.37
N GLU A 185 16.13 -1.82 20.54
CA GLU A 185 15.24 -2.98 20.65
C GLU A 185 13.89 -2.73 19.98
N GLU A 186 13.26 -1.59 20.28
CA GLU A 186 11.98 -1.20 19.68
C GLU A 186 12.11 -1.03 18.16
N HIS A 187 13.15 -0.30 17.72
CA HIS A 187 13.43 -0.11 16.30
C HIS A 187 13.71 -1.43 15.57
N SER A 188 14.35 -2.41 16.20
CA SER A 188 14.69 -3.69 15.56
C SER A 188 13.45 -4.43 15.04
N LYS A 189 12.27 -4.20 15.65
CA LYS A 189 10.99 -4.79 15.23
C LYS A 189 10.52 -4.28 13.86
N GLU A 190 10.91 -3.07 13.47
CA GLU A 190 10.49 -2.43 12.21
C GLU A 190 11.64 -2.01 11.29
N CYS A 191 12.90 -2.14 11.70
CA CYS A 191 14.08 -1.70 10.94
C CYS A 191 14.13 -2.28 9.51
N GLY A 192 14.02 -3.61 9.38
CA GLY A 192 13.99 -4.27 8.07
C GLY A 192 12.76 -3.89 7.24
N LEU A 193 11.62 -3.65 7.89
CA LEU A 193 10.37 -3.26 7.24
C LEU A 193 10.44 -1.83 6.70
N LEU A 194 11.08 -0.91 7.42
CA LEU A 194 11.33 0.45 6.95
C LEU A 194 12.30 0.45 5.76
N LYS A 195 13.36 -0.37 5.81
CA LYS A 195 14.27 -0.56 4.68
C LYS A 195 13.51 -1.02 3.43
N LEU A 196 12.59 -1.98 3.59
CA LEU A 196 11.74 -2.47 2.52
C LEU A 196 10.71 -1.43 2.05
N TYR A 197 10.07 -0.69 2.96
CA TYR A 197 9.08 0.34 2.63
C TYR A 197 9.68 1.48 1.79
N TYR A 198 10.91 1.89 2.07
CA TYR A 198 11.60 2.97 1.36
C TYR A 198 12.49 2.49 0.22
N THR A 199 12.43 1.21 -0.15
CA THR A 199 13.22 0.70 -1.28
C THR A 199 12.85 1.44 -2.57
N PRO A 200 13.82 1.94 -3.35
CA PRO A 200 13.54 2.68 -4.57
C PRO A 200 12.89 1.80 -5.66
N TYR A 201 13.08 0.48 -5.58
CA TYR A 201 12.58 -0.47 -6.56
C TYR A 201 11.04 -0.58 -6.57
N LYS A 202 10.35 -0.17 -5.49
CA LYS A 202 8.89 -0.29 -5.36
C LYS A 202 8.09 0.50 -6.39
N THR A 203 8.68 1.55 -6.95
CA THR A 203 8.02 2.41 -7.94
C THR A 203 8.25 1.96 -9.38
N LEU A 204 9.10 0.96 -9.60
CA LEU A 204 9.31 0.43 -10.92
C LEU A 204 8.24 -0.60 -11.24
N MET A 205 7.70 -0.52 -12.45
CA MET A 205 6.77 -1.53 -12.94
C MET A 205 7.43 -2.91 -12.89
N GLY A 206 6.74 -3.86 -12.25
CA GLY A 206 7.14 -5.25 -12.25
C GLY A 206 7.22 -5.77 -13.68
N LYS A 207 8.28 -6.52 -13.98
CA LYS A 207 8.35 -7.30 -15.22
C LYS A 207 7.50 -8.55 -15.05
N GLU A 208 6.77 -8.92 -16.09
CA GLU A 208 6.08 -10.20 -16.10
C GLU A 208 7.12 -11.32 -16.00
N MET A 209 6.95 -12.15 -14.98
CA MET A 209 7.83 -13.29 -14.74
C MET A 209 7.27 -14.52 -15.43
N GLN A 210 8.14 -15.22 -16.16
CA GLN A 210 7.81 -16.49 -16.81
C GLN A 210 8.05 -17.62 -15.80
N LEU A 211 7.18 -17.72 -14.80
CA LEU A 211 7.19 -18.80 -13.81
C LEU A 211 6.01 -19.74 -14.04
N GLU A 212 6.24 -21.03 -13.84
CA GLU A 212 5.22 -22.07 -13.98
C GLU A 212 4.91 -22.69 -12.62
N ILE A 213 3.64 -23.04 -12.41
CA ILE A 213 3.21 -23.76 -11.23
C ILE A 213 3.51 -25.24 -11.46
N VAL A 214 4.42 -25.77 -10.66
CA VAL A 214 4.96 -27.13 -10.78
C VAL A 214 4.42 -28.07 -9.72
N ARG A 215 3.95 -27.54 -8.58
CA ARG A 215 3.45 -28.37 -7.46
C ARG A 215 2.12 -27.87 -6.92
N LYS A 216 1.29 -28.82 -6.50
CA LYS A 216 0.09 -28.56 -5.69
C LYS A 216 0.52 -28.38 -4.23
N LEU A 217 -0.26 -27.62 -3.47
CA LEU A 217 -0.07 -27.54 -2.02
C LEU A 217 -1.01 -28.54 -1.35
N ASP A 218 -0.48 -29.32 -0.41
CA ASP A 218 -1.28 -30.30 0.30
C ASP A 218 -2.23 -29.65 1.31
N ASN A 219 -1.77 -28.57 1.98
CA ASN A 219 -2.56 -27.90 3.01
C ASN A 219 -2.28 -26.40 3.09
N PHE A 220 -3.23 -25.58 2.61
CA PHE A 220 -3.16 -24.10 2.72
C PHE A 220 -3.18 -23.60 4.17
N GLN A 221 -3.62 -24.41 5.13
CA GLN A 221 -3.78 -23.98 6.52
C GLN A 221 -2.47 -23.87 7.29
N ASN A 222 -1.42 -24.54 6.81
CA ASN A 222 -0.14 -24.63 7.50
C ASN A 222 1.00 -23.93 6.73
N VAL A 223 0.66 -23.12 5.74
CA VAL A 223 1.64 -22.42 4.89
C VAL A 223 1.26 -20.95 4.77
N ASP A 224 2.25 -20.09 4.60
CA ASP A 224 2.06 -18.68 4.31
C ASP A 224 2.34 -18.36 2.83
N LEU A 225 2.24 -17.08 2.46
CA LEU A 225 2.47 -16.64 1.09
C LEU A 225 3.88 -16.99 0.59
N PHE A 226 4.90 -16.93 1.46
CA PHE A 226 6.26 -17.31 1.11
C PHE A 226 6.34 -18.81 0.81
N GLY A 227 5.93 -19.65 1.77
CA GLY A 227 5.99 -21.10 1.62
C GLY A 227 5.15 -21.60 0.46
N MET A 228 4.00 -20.97 0.18
CA MET A 228 3.18 -21.29 -0.99
C MET A 228 3.92 -20.97 -2.27
N PHE A 229 4.49 -19.78 -2.37
CA PHE A 229 5.21 -19.37 -3.57
C PHE A 229 6.42 -20.29 -3.81
N GLU A 230 7.24 -20.53 -2.79
CA GLU A 230 8.42 -21.40 -2.91
C GLU A 230 8.04 -22.83 -3.29
N THR A 231 6.94 -23.36 -2.74
CA THR A 231 6.49 -24.72 -3.03
C THR A 231 5.87 -24.84 -4.41
N CYS A 232 4.90 -23.98 -4.75
CA CYS A 232 4.16 -24.07 -6.00
C CYS A 232 5.02 -23.78 -7.22
N PHE A 233 5.98 -22.86 -7.10
CA PHE A 233 6.86 -22.45 -8.20
C PHE A 233 8.24 -23.13 -8.15
N ASP A 234 8.55 -23.91 -7.10
CA ASP A 234 9.89 -24.47 -6.82
C ASP A 234 10.99 -23.39 -6.92
N TYR A 235 10.67 -22.21 -6.37
CA TYR A 235 11.48 -21.01 -6.52
C TYR A 235 11.67 -20.30 -5.19
N LYS A 236 12.91 -20.25 -4.68
CA LYS A 236 13.21 -19.59 -3.40
C LYS A 236 13.11 -18.07 -3.49
N LEU A 237 12.41 -17.47 -2.54
CA LEU A 237 12.30 -16.03 -2.44
C LEU A 237 13.58 -15.41 -1.87
N PRO A 238 13.92 -14.18 -2.30
CA PRO A 238 15.13 -13.51 -1.82
C PRO A 238 15.01 -13.17 -0.33
N GLN A 239 16.05 -13.50 0.43
CA GLN A 239 16.12 -13.19 1.87
C GLN A 239 16.15 -11.68 2.16
N ASP A 240 16.71 -10.89 1.24
CA ASP A 240 16.66 -9.42 1.30
C ASP A 240 16.19 -8.88 -0.06
N PRO A 241 14.88 -8.59 -0.21
CA PRO A 241 14.30 -8.05 -1.44
C PRO A 241 14.86 -6.68 -1.84
N THR A 242 15.57 -5.99 -0.96
CA THR A 242 16.07 -4.63 -1.20
C THR A 242 17.45 -4.60 -1.86
N LYS A 243 18.09 -5.76 -2.06
CA LYS A 243 19.46 -5.86 -2.60
C LYS A 243 19.56 -5.48 -4.08
N SER A 244 18.55 -5.83 -4.87
CA SER A 244 18.53 -5.55 -6.30
C SER A 244 17.11 -5.37 -6.81
N LEU A 245 16.98 -4.76 -7.99
CA LEU A 245 15.69 -4.66 -8.67
C LEU A 245 15.09 -6.04 -8.95
N THR A 246 15.91 -7.01 -9.36
CA THR A 246 15.45 -8.37 -9.65
C THR A 246 14.89 -9.04 -8.42
N ASP A 247 15.58 -8.93 -7.27
CA ASP A 247 15.09 -9.49 -6.00
C ASP A 247 13.76 -8.87 -5.60
N TYR A 248 13.65 -7.54 -5.69
CA TYR A 248 12.39 -6.84 -5.40
C TYR A 248 11.27 -7.26 -6.36
N GLN A 249 11.57 -7.44 -7.64
CA GLN A 249 10.58 -7.86 -8.65
C GLN A 249 10.03 -9.26 -8.36
N ILE A 250 10.88 -10.22 -7.99
CA ILE A 250 10.46 -11.56 -7.56
C ILE A 250 9.57 -11.46 -6.31
N PHE A 251 10.03 -10.71 -5.31
CA PHE A 251 9.29 -10.50 -4.07
C PHE A 251 7.91 -9.86 -4.31
N SER A 252 7.85 -8.83 -5.14
CA SER A 252 6.58 -8.17 -5.51
C SER A 252 5.68 -9.08 -6.33
N TYR A 253 6.26 -9.92 -7.20
CA TYR A 253 5.49 -10.89 -7.99
C TYR A 253 4.83 -11.94 -7.09
N ALA A 254 5.53 -12.43 -6.07
CA ALA A 254 4.95 -13.31 -5.06
C ALA A 254 3.82 -12.63 -4.27
N ALA A 255 3.99 -11.35 -3.93
CA ALA A 255 3.00 -10.56 -3.22
C ALA A 255 1.65 -10.44 -3.98
N ASP A 256 1.69 -10.43 -5.32
CA ASP A 256 0.48 -10.30 -6.15
C ASP A 256 -0.45 -11.54 -6.07
N PHE A 257 0.02 -12.68 -5.54
CA PHE A 257 -0.80 -13.86 -5.26
C PHE A 257 -1.66 -13.73 -3.99
N SER A 258 -1.46 -12.67 -3.19
CA SER A 258 -2.11 -12.49 -1.90
C SER A 258 -3.63 -12.70 -1.96
N CYS A 259 -4.33 -12.05 -2.90
CA CYS A 259 -5.79 -12.10 -2.98
C CYS A 259 -6.31 -13.48 -3.36
N MET A 260 -5.77 -14.09 -4.43
CA MET A 260 -6.20 -15.42 -4.87
C MET A 260 -5.83 -16.51 -3.84
N ALA A 261 -4.64 -16.45 -3.25
CA ALA A 261 -4.23 -17.41 -2.22
C ALA A 261 -5.10 -17.31 -0.96
N SER A 262 -5.57 -16.11 -0.59
CA SER A 262 -6.53 -15.90 0.50
C SER A 262 -7.90 -16.52 0.21
N ILE A 263 -8.34 -16.47 -1.05
CA ILE A 263 -9.55 -17.18 -1.50
C ILE A 263 -9.33 -18.69 -1.36
N CYS A 264 -8.21 -19.23 -1.86
CA CYS A 264 -7.88 -20.65 -1.73
C CYS A 264 -7.82 -21.11 -0.25
N TYR A 265 -7.23 -20.30 0.63
CA TYR A 265 -7.18 -20.54 2.06
C TYR A 265 -8.56 -20.62 2.71
N SER A 266 -9.44 -19.68 2.36
CA SER A 266 -10.82 -19.64 2.85
C SER A 266 -11.62 -20.84 2.35
N LEU A 267 -11.52 -21.13 1.05
CA LEU A 267 -12.15 -22.29 0.43
C LEU A 267 -11.67 -23.61 1.06
N GLY A 268 -10.38 -23.72 1.37
CA GLY A 268 -9.82 -24.87 2.09
C GLY A 268 -10.46 -25.09 3.47
N HIS A 269 -10.74 -24.03 4.22
CA HIS A 269 -11.43 -24.10 5.51
C HIS A 269 -12.90 -24.55 5.38
N MET A 270 -13.53 -24.23 4.26
CA MET A 270 -14.93 -24.57 3.99
C MET A 270 -15.11 -25.97 3.38
N ASN A 271 -14.06 -26.81 3.45
CA ASN A 271 -14.02 -28.16 2.88
C ASN A 271 -14.33 -28.19 1.37
N MET A 272 -13.85 -27.18 0.63
CA MET A 272 -14.02 -27.12 -0.82
C MET A 272 -13.47 -28.30 -1.62
N PRO A 273 -12.46 -29.08 -1.17
CA PRO A 273 -12.10 -30.31 -1.86
C PRO A 273 -13.26 -31.33 -2.00
N ALA A 274 -14.27 -31.28 -1.12
CA ALA A 274 -15.48 -32.11 -1.24
C ALA A 274 -16.50 -31.58 -2.27
N TYR A 275 -16.30 -30.38 -2.80
CA TYR A 275 -17.20 -29.76 -3.78
C TYR A 275 -17.04 -30.43 -5.15
N GLN A 276 -18.14 -30.93 -5.71
CA GLN A 276 -18.13 -31.78 -6.92
C GLN A 276 -18.45 -31.05 -8.23
N LYS A 277 -18.99 -29.83 -8.19
CA LYS A 277 -19.36 -29.15 -9.44
C LYS A 277 -18.09 -28.69 -10.18
N LYS A 278 -18.21 -28.55 -11.50
CA LYS A 278 -17.13 -28.07 -12.39
C LYS A 278 -17.07 -26.54 -12.50
N HIS A 279 -18.02 -25.85 -11.87
CA HIS A 279 -18.19 -24.41 -12.00
C HIS A 279 -18.17 -23.75 -10.61
N MET A 280 -17.54 -22.58 -10.53
CA MET A 280 -17.51 -21.71 -9.36
C MET A 280 -17.67 -20.24 -9.77
N SER A 281 -18.51 -19.51 -9.05
CA SER A 281 -18.72 -18.07 -9.20
C SER A 281 -18.27 -17.32 -7.94
N LEU A 282 -17.32 -16.39 -8.12
CA LEU A 282 -16.75 -15.54 -7.08
C LEU A 282 -17.15 -14.08 -7.32
N PHE A 283 -17.68 -13.43 -6.29
CA PHE A 283 -18.14 -12.05 -6.36
C PHE A 283 -17.23 -11.16 -5.53
N ILE A 284 -16.35 -10.42 -6.20
CA ILE A 284 -15.40 -9.49 -5.62
C ILE A 284 -16.09 -8.12 -5.49
N ILE A 285 -16.57 -7.82 -4.28
CA ILE A 285 -17.32 -6.63 -3.91
C ILE A 285 -16.35 -5.55 -3.41
N GLY A 286 -16.61 -4.29 -3.78
CA GLY A 286 -15.71 -3.18 -3.51
C GLY A 286 -14.46 -3.20 -4.40
N ALA A 287 -14.56 -3.86 -5.56
CA ALA A 287 -13.43 -3.96 -6.49
C ALA A 287 -13.04 -2.58 -7.04
N SER A 288 -11.73 -2.32 -7.08
CA SER A 288 -11.15 -1.23 -7.86
C SER A 288 -10.57 -1.75 -9.17
N PHE A 289 -10.12 -0.86 -10.05
CA PHE A 289 -9.38 -1.23 -11.26
C PHE A 289 -8.18 -2.17 -11.00
N GLU A 290 -7.51 -2.03 -9.85
CA GLU A 290 -6.36 -2.86 -9.49
C GLU A 290 -6.73 -4.32 -9.26
N ALA A 291 -7.97 -4.59 -8.84
CA ALA A 291 -8.38 -5.94 -8.45
C ALA A 291 -8.12 -6.95 -9.57
N VAL A 292 -8.43 -6.61 -10.82
CA VAL A 292 -8.22 -7.48 -11.99
C VAL A 292 -6.74 -7.90 -12.14
N LEU A 293 -5.78 -7.08 -11.69
CA LEU A 293 -4.36 -7.38 -11.77
C LEU A 293 -3.95 -8.55 -10.86
N TRP A 294 -4.70 -8.83 -9.78
CA TRP A 294 -4.47 -9.96 -8.86
C TRP A 294 -5.15 -11.26 -9.31
N PHE A 295 -5.85 -11.22 -10.45
CA PHE A 295 -6.58 -12.36 -11.01
C PHE A 295 -6.17 -12.70 -12.44
N ARG A 296 -4.94 -12.35 -12.86
CA ARG A 296 -4.36 -12.82 -14.14
C ARG A 296 -4.33 -14.35 -14.27
N GLU A 297 -4.04 -14.84 -15.48
CA GLU A 297 -3.98 -16.26 -15.80
C GLU A 297 -3.15 -17.08 -14.79
N ILE A 298 -1.97 -16.60 -14.39
CA ILE A 298 -1.11 -17.32 -13.45
C ILE A 298 -1.75 -17.49 -12.05
N HIS A 299 -2.48 -16.49 -11.56
CA HIS A 299 -3.22 -16.59 -10.30
C HIS A 299 -4.39 -17.57 -10.44
N CYS A 300 -5.09 -17.55 -11.58
CA CYS A 300 -6.13 -18.53 -11.87
C CYS A 300 -5.58 -19.96 -12.01
N LYS A 301 -4.37 -20.13 -12.55
CA LYS A 301 -3.68 -21.43 -12.55
C LYS A 301 -3.41 -21.91 -11.13
N LEU A 302 -3.03 -21.03 -10.19
CA LEU A 302 -2.90 -21.40 -8.77
C LEU A 302 -4.24 -21.92 -8.24
N PHE A 303 -5.35 -21.22 -8.50
CA PHE A 303 -6.68 -21.68 -8.11
C PHE A 303 -7.01 -23.07 -8.68
N PHE A 304 -6.82 -23.29 -9.98
CA PHE A 304 -7.10 -24.58 -10.63
C PHE A 304 -6.15 -25.70 -10.20
N GLN A 305 -4.93 -25.37 -9.77
CA GLN A 305 -3.99 -26.33 -9.19
C GLN A 305 -4.55 -26.91 -7.89
N GLN A 306 -5.21 -26.08 -7.08
CA GLN A 306 -5.78 -26.51 -5.80
C GLN A 306 -7.13 -27.19 -5.97
N PHE A 307 -7.98 -26.65 -6.86
CA PHE A 307 -9.33 -27.13 -7.11
C PHE A 307 -9.46 -27.69 -8.53
N GLU A 308 -8.75 -28.80 -8.78
CA GLU A 308 -8.62 -29.41 -10.10
C GLU A 308 -9.94 -29.83 -10.74
N GLN A 309 -10.99 -30.05 -9.94
CA GLN A 309 -12.34 -30.39 -10.39
C GLN A 309 -13.04 -29.22 -11.10
N ILE A 310 -12.69 -27.97 -10.78
CA ILE A 310 -13.31 -26.77 -11.36
C ILE A 310 -12.71 -26.49 -12.72
N THR A 311 -13.49 -26.53 -13.79
CA THR A 311 -13.05 -26.15 -15.14
C THR A 311 -13.44 -24.73 -15.51
N ASN A 312 -14.49 -24.19 -14.87
CA ASN A 312 -15.08 -22.89 -15.21
C ASN A 312 -15.10 -22.00 -13.96
N LEU A 313 -14.42 -20.87 -14.02
CA LEU A 313 -14.36 -19.87 -12.94
C LEU A 313 -14.98 -18.56 -13.42
N GLU A 314 -16.01 -18.08 -12.74
CA GLU A 314 -16.61 -16.76 -12.97
C GLU A 314 -16.13 -15.80 -11.89
N LEU A 315 -15.61 -14.64 -12.31
CA LEU A 315 -15.10 -13.58 -11.44
C LEU A 315 -15.91 -12.31 -11.70
N HIS A 316 -16.76 -11.92 -10.74
CA HIS A 316 -17.55 -10.70 -10.81
C HIS A 316 -16.88 -9.59 -10.00
N PHE A 317 -16.31 -8.60 -10.67
CA PHE A 317 -15.69 -7.42 -10.06
C PHE A 317 -16.72 -6.29 -9.99
N ILE A 318 -17.15 -5.96 -8.79
CA ILE A 318 -18.25 -5.01 -8.55
C ILE A 318 -17.75 -3.88 -7.64
N GLY A 319 -17.73 -2.66 -8.16
CA GLY A 319 -17.33 -1.50 -7.37
C GLY A 319 -17.36 -0.19 -8.15
N PRO A 320 -17.35 0.97 -7.48
CA PRO A 320 -17.47 2.28 -8.12
C PRO A 320 -16.22 2.67 -8.94
N GLU A 321 -15.07 2.06 -8.63
CA GLU A 321 -13.78 2.34 -9.28
C GLU A 321 -13.38 1.28 -10.30
N THR A 322 -14.26 0.31 -10.60
CA THR A 322 -14.02 -0.62 -11.68
C THR A 322 -14.12 0.12 -13.01
N VAL A 323 -13.26 -0.22 -13.96
CA VAL A 323 -13.41 0.27 -15.33
C VAL A 323 -14.40 -0.66 -16.03
N GLU A 324 -15.41 -0.09 -16.68
CA GLU A 324 -16.30 -0.80 -17.60
C GLU A 324 -15.47 -1.35 -18.78
N GLN A 325 -14.81 -2.49 -18.59
CA GLN A 325 -14.35 -3.32 -19.71
C GLN A 325 -15.34 -4.44 -19.94
N ARG A 326 -15.66 -4.63 -21.23
CA ARG A 326 -16.48 -5.71 -21.78
C ARG A 326 -16.04 -7.05 -21.20
N GLU A 327 -17.02 -7.91 -20.96
CA GLU A 327 -16.83 -9.30 -20.55
C GLU A 327 -15.58 -9.90 -21.22
N LYS A 328 -14.65 -10.38 -20.40
CA LYS A 328 -13.41 -10.99 -20.88
C LYS A 328 -13.47 -12.47 -20.56
N ILE A 329 -13.17 -13.29 -21.55
CA ILE A 329 -13.04 -14.74 -21.38
C ILE A 329 -11.57 -15.10 -21.61
N LEU A 330 -10.98 -15.82 -20.65
CA LEU A 330 -9.68 -16.46 -20.79
C LEU A 330 -9.88 -17.96 -20.90
N GLU A 331 -9.28 -18.55 -21.93
CA GLU A 331 -9.30 -20.00 -22.16
C GLU A 331 -7.88 -20.51 -22.30
N PHE A 332 -7.54 -21.54 -21.55
CA PHE A 332 -6.21 -22.13 -21.57
C PHE A 332 -6.25 -23.59 -21.12
N LYS A 333 -5.30 -24.38 -21.62
CA LYS A 333 -5.13 -25.77 -21.18
C LYS A 333 -4.23 -25.80 -19.95
N PHE A 334 -4.70 -26.40 -18.86
CA PHE A 334 -3.93 -26.54 -17.62
C PHE A 334 -4.28 -27.85 -16.91
N LEU A 335 -3.25 -28.59 -16.46
CA LEU A 335 -3.39 -29.94 -15.90
C LEU A 335 -4.21 -30.89 -16.80
N GLY A 336 -3.94 -30.85 -18.12
CA GLY A 336 -4.61 -31.69 -19.11
C GLY A 336 -6.08 -31.34 -19.40
N LYS A 337 -6.67 -30.36 -18.70
CA LYS A 337 -8.07 -29.93 -18.87
C LYS A 337 -8.15 -28.58 -19.55
N GLN A 338 -9.22 -28.35 -20.32
CA GLN A 338 -9.56 -27.00 -20.78
C GLN A 338 -10.15 -26.22 -19.60
N ARG A 339 -9.57 -25.06 -19.32
CA ARG A 339 -10.01 -24.14 -18.28
C ARG A 339 -10.56 -22.88 -18.91
N GLN A 340 -11.63 -22.37 -18.33
CA GLN A 340 -12.25 -21.12 -18.72
C GLN A 340 -12.38 -20.20 -17.49
N VAL A 341 -11.98 -18.94 -17.65
CA VAL A 341 -12.17 -17.88 -16.65
C VAL A 341 -12.94 -16.74 -17.28
N GLN A 342 -14.10 -16.41 -16.73
CA GLN A 342 -14.95 -15.32 -17.20
C GLN A 342 -14.86 -14.15 -16.22
N TYR A 343 -14.59 -12.95 -16.75
CA TYR A 343 -14.49 -11.71 -15.98
C TYR A 343 -15.71 -10.86 -16.31
N HIS A 344 -16.49 -10.55 -15.29
CA HIS A 344 -17.62 -9.63 -15.36
C HIS A 344 -17.29 -8.40 -14.52
N CYS A 345 -17.23 -7.23 -15.14
CA CYS A 345 -16.97 -5.97 -14.45
C CYS A 345 -18.25 -5.15 -14.38
N PHE A 346 -18.57 -4.62 -13.20
CA PHE A 346 -19.67 -3.69 -13.01
C PHE A 346 -19.22 -2.46 -12.25
N THR A 347 -19.42 -1.30 -12.86
CA THR A 347 -19.13 0.00 -12.27
C THR A 347 -20.33 0.50 -11.49
N GLY A 348 -20.24 0.40 -10.17
CA GLY A 348 -21.30 0.82 -9.26
C GLY A 348 -21.32 0.06 -7.94
N LEU A 349 -22.37 0.32 -7.15
CA LEU A 349 -22.56 -0.30 -5.85
C LEU A 349 -23.19 -1.69 -5.99
N PHE A 350 -22.87 -2.62 -5.09
CA PHE A 350 -23.35 -4.00 -5.13
C PHE A 350 -24.88 -4.11 -5.09
N GLN A 351 -25.54 -3.25 -4.32
CA GLN A 351 -27.00 -3.19 -4.27
C GLN A 351 -27.65 -2.78 -5.60
N ASN A 352 -26.95 -2.03 -6.44
CA ASN A 352 -27.44 -1.71 -7.77
C ASN A 352 -27.26 -2.91 -8.70
N TYR A 353 -26.13 -3.61 -8.59
CA TYR A 353 -25.88 -4.85 -9.33
C TYR A 353 -26.95 -5.91 -9.04
N CYS A 354 -27.29 -6.13 -7.76
CA CYS A 354 -28.32 -7.09 -7.35
C CYS A 354 -29.71 -6.81 -7.94
N ARG A 355 -30.04 -5.55 -8.24
CA ARG A 355 -31.31 -5.17 -8.85
C ARG A 355 -31.35 -5.40 -10.37
N LEU A 356 -30.18 -5.32 -11.01
CA LEU A 356 -30.06 -5.37 -12.47
C LEU A 356 -29.74 -6.78 -12.98
N CYS A 357 -29.04 -7.57 -12.18
CA CYS A 357 -28.51 -8.86 -12.58
C CYS A 357 -29.04 -9.96 -11.67
N LYS A 358 -29.22 -11.17 -12.24
CA LYS A 358 -29.47 -12.36 -11.44
C LYS A 358 -28.17 -12.74 -10.70
N VAL A 359 -28.22 -12.74 -9.38
CA VAL A 359 -27.05 -13.01 -8.53
C VAL A 359 -27.14 -14.41 -7.93
N GLN A 360 -26.15 -15.24 -8.21
CA GLN A 360 -26.02 -16.60 -7.65
C GLN A 360 -24.57 -16.83 -7.22
N PRO A 361 -24.13 -16.19 -6.12
CA PRO A 361 -22.75 -16.25 -5.67
C PRO A 361 -22.51 -17.57 -4.94
N MET A 362 -21.35 -18.19 -5.17
CA MET A 362 -20.88 -19.29 -4.32
C MET A 362 -19.97 -18.81 -3.19
N LEU A 363 -19.32 -17.67 -3.41
CA LEU A 363 -18.53 -16.97 -2.40
C LEU A 363 -18.59 -15.47 -2.70
N LEU A 364 -18.96 -14.69 -1.70
CA LEU A 364 -18.81 -13.23 -1.69
C LEU A 364 -17.44 -12.90 -1.09
N VAL A 365 -16.69 -12.01 -1.74
CA VAL A 365 -15.33 -11.63 -1.34
C VAL A 365 -15.20 -10.11 -1.31
N ALA A 366 -14.69 -9.53 -0.22
CA ALA A 366 -14.36 -8.11 -0.16
C ALA A 366 -12.95 -7.90 0.41
N PHE A 367 -12.02 -7.42 -0.40
CA PHE A 367 -10.64 -7.19 0.04
C PHE A 367 -10.47 -5.78 0.61
N ASN A 368 -9.82 -5.66 1.77
CA ASN A 368 -9.57 -4.37 2.44
C ASN A 368 -10.84 -3.50 2.48
N CYS A 369 -11.93 -4.10 2.93
CA CYS A 369 -13.29 -3.67 2.61
C CYS A 369 -13.72 -2.34 3.23
N GLY A 370 -13.18 -1.98 4.39
CA GLY A 370 -13.55 -0.74 5.09
C GLY A 370 -15.05 -0.64 5.37
N PHE A 371 -15.74 -1.76 5.62
CA PHE A 371 -17.19 -1.79 5.87
C PHE A 371 -17.61 -0.85 7.01
N SER A 372 -16.70 -0.60 7.93
CA SER A 372 -16.91 0.27 9.08
C SER A 372 -16.67 1.77 8.83
N GLU A 373 -16.15 2.20 7.66
CA GLU A 373 -15.74 3.61 7.39
C GLU A 373 -16.84 4.62 7.72
N PHE A 374 -18.11 4.29 7.44
CA PHE A 374 -19.26 5.19 7.65
C PHE A 374 -20.00 4.98 8.98
N SER A 375 -19.56 4.03 9.80
CA SER A 375 -20.24 3.72 11.06
C SER A 375 -20.03 4.83 12.09
N ARG A 376 -21.07 5.15 12.89
CA ARG A 376 -20.96 6.15 13.97
C ARG A 376 -19.85 5.84 14.97
N ARG A 377 -19.56 4.55 15.21
CA ARG A 377 -18.47 4.10 16.10
C ARG A 377 -17.09 4.39 15.51
N TYR A 378 -16.93 4.27 14.19
CA TYR A 378 -15.70 4.63 13.49
C TYR A 378 -15.48 6.16 13.50
N ASN A 379 -16.56 6.93 13.32
CA ASN A 379 -16.53 8.40 13.36
C ASN A 379 -16.30 9.01 14.77
N THR A 380 -16.46 8.24 15.85
CA THR A 380 -16.14 8.70 17.22
C THR A 380 -14.67 8.54 17.61
N LEU A 381 -13.87 7.84 16.79
CA LEU A 381 -12.41 7.91 16.90
C LEU A 381 -11.93 9.24 16.31
N PRO A 382 -10.80 9.81 16.76
CA PRO A 382 -10.28 11.11 16.28
C PRO A 382 -9.94 11.17 14.77
N HIS A 383 -10.32 10.16 13.99
CA HIS A 383 -9.57 9.74 12.83
C HIS A 383 -10.03 10.27 11.49
N PHE A 384 -11.24 10.82 11.36
CA PHE A 384 -11.69 11.35 10.07
C PHE A 384 -12.71 12.48 10.24
N GLU A 385 -12.35 13.57 10.93
CA GLU A 385 -12.86 14.87 10.49
C GLU A 385 -12.17 15.20 9.16
N LYS A 386 -12.74 14.68 8.04
CA LYS A 386 -12.34 15.11 6.70
C LYS A 386 -12.57 16.62 6.64
N ALA A 387 -11.46 17.36 6.67
CA ALA A 387 -11.40 18.77 6.34
C ALA A 387 -11.93 18.98 4.92
N SER A 388 -13.22 19.27 4.83
CA SER A 388 -13.88 19.88 3.70
C SER A 388 -15.13 20.54 4.25
N HIS A 389 -15.10 21.87 4.40
CA HIS A 389 -16.32 22.68 4.42
C HIS A 389 -16.97 22.69 3.02
N GLU A 390 -17.18 21.52 2.44
CA GLU A 390 -18.25 21.33 1.46
C GLU A 390 -19.47 20.89 2.26
N LYS A 391 -20.52 21.71 2.20
CA LYS A 391 -21.88 21.47 2.70
C LYS A 391 -22.09 20.04 3.18
N LEU A 392 -22.22 19.88 4.50
CA LEU A 392 -22.40 18.61 5.21
C LEU A 392 -23.72 17.91 4.80
N SER A 393 -23.83 17.42 3.57
CA SER A 393 -24.55 16.19 3.34
C SER A 393 -23.74 15.12 4.05
N CYS A 394 -24.27 14.56 5.13
CA CYS A 394 -23.91 13.23 5.60
C CYS A 394 -23.49 12.39 4.38
N LYS A 395 -22.19 12.05 4.26
CA LYS A 395 -21.76 11.14 3.19
C LYS A 395 -22.57 9.87 3.41
N GLN A 396 -23.48 9.62 2.48
CA GLN A 396 -24.43 8.52 2.58
C GLN A 396 -23.63 7.23 2.72
N ASP A 397 -23.95 6.45 3.74
CA ASP A 397 -23.33 5.14 3.96
C ASP A 397 -23.59 4.27 2.71
N THR A 398 -22.55 4.09 1.91
CA THR A 398 -22.62 3.32 0.66
C THR A 398 -22.59 1.81 0.93
N TRP A 399 -22.12 1.41 2.11
CA TRP A 399 -21.93 0.00 2.49
C TRP A 399 -23.18 -0.63 3.09
N SER A 400 -24.00 0.12 3.85
CA SER A 400 -25.19 -0.45 4.50
C SER A 400 -26.12 -1.21 3.55
N GLY A 401 -26.34 -0.67 2.34
CA GLY A 401 -27.12 -1.35 1.31
C GLY A 401 -26.47 -2.62 0.79
N ALA A 402 -25.17 -2.55 0.45
CA ALA A 402 -24.41 -3.71 -0.02
C ALA A 402 -24.36 -4.82 1.04
N ILE A 403 -24.10 -4.47 2.31
CA ILE A 403 -24.08 -5.41 3.44
C ILE A 403 -25.45 -6.07 3.61
N GLY A 404 -26.53 -5.28 3.54
CA GLY A 404 -27.89 -5.81 3.61
C GLY A 404 -28.16 -6.86 2.52
N ASP A 405 -27.73 -6.60 1.29
CA ASP A 405 -27.89 -7.57 0.18
C ASP A 405 -26.96 -8.78 0.34
N MET A 406 -25.70 -8.60 0.75
CA MET A 406 -24.76 -9.71 1.01
C MET A 406 -25.33 -10.69 2.03
N LEU A 407 -25.94 -10.18 3.11
CA LEU A 407 -26.52 -10.99 4.18
C LEU A 407 -27.76 -11.79 3.77
N GLN A 408 -28.39 -11.51 2.62
CA GLN A 408 -29.57 -12.23 2.14
C GLN A 408 -29.24 -13.56 1.43
N TYR A 409 -28.03 -13.67 0.89
CA TYR A 409 -27.57 -14.85 0.16
C TYR A 409 -27.10 -15.95 1.12
N ASP A 410 -27.48 -17.19 0.84
CA ASP A 410 -27.02 -18.39 1.56
C ASP A 410 -25.66 -18.84 0.99
N CYS A 411 -24.65 -17.99 1.16
CA CYS A 411 -23.27 -18.31 0.81
C CYS A 411 -22.30 -17.66 1.80
N PRO A 412 -21.09 -18.22 1.96
CA PRO A 412 -20.07 -17.59 2.79
C PRO A 412 -19.67 -16.20 2.27
N ILE A 413 -19.27 -15.33 3.20
CA ILE A 413 -18.73 -14.01 2.91
C ILE A 413 -17.32 -13.94 3.48
N MET A 414 -16.33 -13.92 2.59
CA MET A 414 -14.93 -13.67 2.91
C MET A 414 -14.66 -12.18 2.85
N PHE A 415 -14.00 -11.63 3.87
CA PHE A 415 -13.53 -10.26 3.81
C PHE A 415 -12.22 -10.08 4.55
N THR A 416 -11.50 -9.03 4.16
CA THR A 416 -10.16 -8.76 4.65
C THR A 416 -10.01 -7.30 5.02
N SER A 417 -9.11 -7.02 5.95
CA SER A 417 -8.87 -5.68 6.53
C SER A 417 -7.36 -5.44 6.67
N PHE A 418 -6.95 -4.19 6.79
CA PHE A 418 -5.54 -3.82 6.94
C PHE A 418 -5.00 -4.19 8.32
N THR A 419 -5.77 -3.86 9.37
CA THR A 419 -5.32 -4.00 10.76
C THR A 419 -6.29 -4.84 11.59
N LYS A 420 -5.81 -5.31 12.75
CA LYS A 420 -6.64 -6.09 13.67
C LYS A 420 -7.87 -5.32 14.12
N GLN A 421 -7.69 -4.03 14.41
CA GLN A 421 -8.76 -3.17 14.90
C GLN A 421 -9.85 -2.99 13.84
N GLU A 422 -9.46 -2.65 12.61
CA GLU A 422 -10.37 -2.54 11.47
C GLU A 422 -11.16 -3.83 11.25
N SER A 423 -10.51 -5.00 11.34
CA SER A 423 -11.17 -6.29 11.17
C SER A 423 -12.33 -6.52 12.16
N GLN A 424 -12.20 -6.03 13.41
CA GLN A 424 -13.28 -6.13 14.39
C GLN A 424 -14.42 -5.17 14.08
N PHE A 425 -14.12 -3.96 13.63
CA PHE A 425 -15.14 -3.00 13.24
C PHE A 425 -15.89 -3.42 11.97
N ASP A 426 -15.20 -4.00 10.99
CA ASP A 426 -15.82 -4.51 9.76
C ASP A 426 -16.79 -5.65 10.07
N PHE A 427 -16.44 -6.56 10.99
CA PHE A 427 -17.37 -7.58 11.47
C PHE A 427 -18.59 -6.95 12.19
N ALA A 428 -18.35 -5.97 13.07
CA ALA A 428 -19.42 -5.28 13.78
C ALA A 428 -20.35 -4.48 12.84
N ALA A 429 -19.87 -4.08 11.65
CA ALA A 429 -20.69 -3.44 10.63
C ALA A 429 -21.80 -4.38 10.13
N PHE A 430 -21.48 -5.66 9.89
CA PHE A 430 -22.49 -6.66 9.55
C PHE A 430 -23.56 -6.82 10.64
N GLU A 431 -23.16 -6.95 11.90
CA GLU A 431 -24.10 -7.05 13.02
C GLU A 431 -24.98 -5.80 13.15
N THR A 432 -24.40 -4.63 12.89
CA THR A 432 -25.10 -3.35 12.95
C THR A 432 -26.15 -3.25 11.86
N VAL A 433 -25.81 -3.63 10.63
CA VAL A 433 -26.74 -3.63 9.49
C VAL A 433 -27.84 -4.68 9.67
N ALA A 434 -27.50 -5.89 10.11
CA ALA A 434 -28.50 -6.92 10.40
C ALA A 434 -29.53 -6.44 11.44
N LYS A 435 -29.06 -5.78 12.52
CA LYS A 435 -29.93 -5.20 13.55
C LYS A 435 -30.75 -4.02 13.01
N SER A 436 -30.14 -3.10 12.27
CA SER A 436 -30.83 -1.89 11.78
C SER A 436 -31.91 -2.22 10.74
N GLN A 437 -31.68 -3.26 9.93
CA GLN A 437 -32.64 -3.77 8.94
C GLN A 437 -33.57 -4.86 9.51
N GLN A 438 -33.54 -5.10 10.84
CA GLN A 438 -34.39 -6.08 11.54
C GLN A 438 -34.33 -7.50 10.92
N MET A 439 -33.15 -7.89 10.44
CA MET A 439 -32.94 -9.19 9.82
C MET A 439 -32.97 -10.30 10.87
N LYS A 440 -33.76 -11.34 10.60
CA LYS A 440 -33.81 -12.56 11.42
C LYS A 440 -32.69 -13.52 11.01
N ILE A 441 -31.45 -13.12 11.26
CA ILE A 441 -30.27 -13.92 10.94
C ILE A 441 -29.29 -13.97 12.12
N GLU A 442 -28.61 -15.08 12.25
CA GLU A 442 -27.40 -15.24 13.04
C GLU A 442 -26.18 -15.13 12.12
N ILE A 443 -25.16 -14.40 12.57
CA ILE A 443 -23.90 -14.23 11.84
C ILE A 443 -22.81 -14.99 12.59
N GLU A 444 -22.34 -16.07 11.98
CA GLU A 444 -21.31 -16.94 12.55
C GLU A 444 -19.99 -16.73 11.84
N ARG A 445 -18.89 -16.69 12.58
CA ARG A 445 -17.53 -16.73 12.01
C ARG A 445 -17.13 -18.19 11.78
N LEU A 446 -16.75 -18.53 10.56
CA LEU A 446 -16.32 -19.89 10.22
C LEU A 446 -14.96 -20.26 10.81
N PHE A 447 -14.12 -19.27 11.14
CA PHE A 447 -12.88 -19.45 11.89
C PHE A 447 -12.54 -18.19 12.71
N LYS A 448 -11.66 -18.37 13.71
CA LYS A 448 -11.19 -17.28 14.57
C LYS A 448 -10.46 -16.23 13.74
N VAL A 449 -10.74 -14.95 13.98
CA VAL A 449 -10.02 -13.84 13.35
C VAL A 449 -8.51 -14.05 13.47
N SER A 450 -7.85 -14.17 12.33
CA SER A 450 -6.44 -14.46 12.23
C SER A 450 -5.74 -13.42 11.36
N LYS A 451 -4.45 -13.22 11.62
CA LYS A 451 -3.56 -12.61 10.63
C LYS A 451 -3.66 -13.48 9.38
N ASN A 452 -3.88 -12.86 8.23
CA ASN A 452 -3.98 -13.59 6.99
C ASN A 452 -2.58 -14.13 6.63
N PRO A 453 -2.37 -15.46 6.58
CA PRO A 453 -1.08 -16.03 6.18
C PRO A 453 -0.73 -15.68 4.72
N PHE A 454 -1.73 -15.29 3.94
CA PHE A 454 -1.59 -14.86 2.56
C PHE A 454 -1.71 -13.34 2.37
N ARG A 455 -1.51 -12.54 3.43
CA ARG A 455 -1.44 -11.07 3.31
C ARG A 455 -0.36 -10.63 2.32
N ASP A 456 -0.49 -9.43 1.78
CA ASP A 456 0.53 -8.85 0.90
C ASP A 456 1.87 -8.79 1.63
N LEU A 457 2.97 -9.00 0.92
CA LEU A 457 4.32 -8.97 1.50
C LEU A 457 4.84 -7.55 1.68
N ARG A 458 4.32 -6.59 0.88
CA ARG A 458 4.78 -5.22 0.84
C ARG A 458 4.23 -4.46 2.06
N PRO A 459 5.09 -3.95 2.95
CA PRO A 459 4.64 -3.23 4.13
C PRO A 459 4.05 -1.88 3.74
N LEU A 460 3.07 -1.44 4.52
CA LEU A 460 2.55 -0.08 4.57
C LEU A 460 2.78 0.46 5.98
N ARG A 461 2.87 1.78 6.11
CA ARG A 461 3.13 2.43 7.41
C ARG A 461 1.98 3.33 7.80
N GLN A 462 1.67 3.36 9.09
CA GLN A 462 0.80 4.37 9.68
C GLN A 462 1.52 5.14 10.78
N TRP A 463 1.11 6.40 10.94
CA TRP A 463 1.68 7.33 11.91
C TRP A 463 0.83 7.42 13.19
N TYR A 464 -0.37 6.83 13.19
CA TYR A 464 -1.28 6.86 14.32
C TYR A 464 -0.87 5.89 15.42
N ALA A 465 -0.85 6.34 16.68
CA ALA A 465 -0.45 5.50 17.81
C ALA A 465 -1.58 4.67 18.42
N GLY A 466 -2.85 4.97 18.11
CA GLY A 466 -4.00 4.26 18.68
C GLY A 466 -4.26 2.88 18.08
N ASP A 467 -3.51 2.51 17.05
CA ASP A 467 -3.40 1.15 16.56
C ASP A 467 -2.00 0.62 16.93
N GLU A 468 -1.93 -0.59 17.47
CA GLU A 468 -0.68 -1.19 17.97
C GLU A 468 0.31 -1.52 16.83
N GLU A 469 -0.15 -1.49 15.58
CA GLU A 469 0.64 -1.85 14.40
C GLU A 469 1.19 -0.61 13.66
N SER A 470 2.43 -0.19 13.91
CA SER A 470 3.07 0.92 13.15
C SER A 470 3.25 0.59 11.65
N ILE A 471 3.37 -0.70 11.35
CA ILE A 471 3.47 -1.28 10.01
C ILE A 471 2.32 -2.27 9.83
N TYR A 472 1.56 -2.10 8.76
CA TYR A 472 0.44 -2.96 8.38
C TYR A 472 0.59 -3.42 6.94
N TYR A 473 -0.32 -4.27 6.48
CA TYR A 473 -0.24 -4.88 5.14
C TYR A 473 -1.61 -4.86 4.49
N ARG A 474 -1.65 -4.71 3.17
CA ARG A 474 -2.87 -5.03 2.42
C ARG A 474 -3.23 -6.48 2.74
N ASN A 475 -4.53 -6.72 2.86
CA ASN A 475 -5.05 -8.05 3.09
C ASN A 475 -4.51 -8.67 4.40
N GLY A 476 -4.20 -7.83 5.40
CA GLY A 476 -3.45 -8.20 6.62
C GLY A 476 -4.19 -9.14 7.55
N TYR A 477 -5.52 -9.01 7.62
CA TYR A 477 -6.42 -9.83 8.43
C TYR A 477 -7.52 -10.41 7.56
N ILE A 478 -7.95 -11.63 7.89
CA ILE A 478 -8.97 -12.35 7.13
C ILE A 478 -10.06 -12.89 8.04
N GLN A 479 -11.30 -12.80 7.58
CA GLN A 479 -12.47 -13.39 8.20
C GLN A 479 -13.36 -14.02 7.14
N VAL A 480 -14.03 -15.10 7.51
CA VAL A 480 -15.12 -15.66 6.72
C VAL A 480 -16.31 -15.84 7.65
N ILE A 481 -17.45 -15.31 7.23
CA ILE A 481 -18.71 -15.43 7.96
C ILE A 481 -19.73 -16.21 7.14
N LYS A 482 -20.70 -16.79 7.84
CA LYS A 482 -21.90 -17.39 7.26
C LYS A 482 -23.12 -16.83 7.99
N THR A 483 -24.22 -16.68 7.26
CA THR A 483 -25.51 -16.31 7.83
C THR A 483 -26.39 -17.55 7.98
N ASN A 484 -27.04 -17.68 9.13
CA ASN A 484 -28.05 -18.69 9.38
C ASN A 484 -29.39 -17.97 9.61
N LYS A 485 -30.41 -18.25 8.80
CA LYS A 485 -31.74 -17.63 8.97
C LYS A 485 -32.44 -18.27 10.16
N PHE A 486 -32.98 -17.46 11.08
CA PHE A 486 -33.85 -18.00 12.13
C PHE A 486 -35.12 -18.55 11.45
N ALA A 487 -35.48 -19.79 11.82
CA ALA A 487 -36.68 -20.46 11.34
C ALA A 487 -37.96 -19.70 11.72
#